data_AF-A0A6J6C2A0-F1
#
_entry.id   AF-A0A6J6C2A0-F1
#
_cell.length_a   1.000
_cell.length_b   1.000
_cell.length_c   1.000
_cell.angle_alpha   90.00
_cell.angle_beta   90.00
_cell.angle_gamma   90.00
#
_symmetry.space_group_name_H-M   'P 1'
#
loop_
_entity.id
_entity.type
_entity.pdbx_description
1 polymer ?
#
loop_
_entity_poly.entity_id
_entity_poly.type
_entity_poly.pdbx_seq_one_letter_code
_entity_poly.pdbx_strand_id
1 'polypeptide(L)' 'MDIPSDNLEAEIADDAGELGFYSPHSWWPLPVAVSATAMGLGLIIGWWLTLIAVGALIISIIGMVTEYEKPVSIPTH' A
#
# COMPACT_ATOMS: atom_id res chain seq x y z
N MET A 1 14.02 26.49 -4.49
CA MET A 1 14.78 25.23 -4.45
C MET A 1 14.14 24.42 -5.55
N ASP A 2 14.70 24.56 -6.75
CA ASP A 2 14.12 24.00 -7.96
C ASP A 2 14.56 22.53 -8.04
N ILE A 3 13.60 21.62 -8.19
CA ILE A 3 13.92 20.20 -8.39
C ILE A 3 14.47 20.02 -9.80
N PRO A 4 15.37 19.04 -10.04
CA PRO A 4 15.94 18.83 -11.38
C PRO A 4 14.88 18.71 -12.48
N SER A 5 13.69 18.19 -12.16
CA SER A 5 12.55 18.10 -13.09
C SER A 5 11.94 19.45 -13.51
N ASP A 6 12.23 20.53 -12.81
CA ASP A 6 11.72 21.89 -13.10
C ASP A 6 12.72 22.73 -13.92
N ASN A 7 13.95 22.23 -14.16
CA ASN A 7 15.02 22.93 -14.90
C ASN A 7 15.18 22.34 -16.31
N LEU A 8 15.02 23.18 -17.34
CA LEU A 8 15.14 22.78 -18.75
C LEU A 8 16.58 22.43 -19.17
N GLU A 9 17.58 22.92 -18.42
CA GLU A 9 18.99 22.66 -18.63
C GLU A 9 19.57 21.61 -17.65
N ALA A 10 18.73 20.88 -16.90
CA ALA A 10 19.19 19.86 -15.96
C ALA A 10 19.87 18.68 -16.65
N GLU A 11 20.91 18.13 -16.02
CA GLU A 11 21.61 16.93 -16.47
C GLU A 11 21.06 15.66 -15.79
N ILE A 12 21.24 14.49 -16.42
CA ILE A 12 20.80 13.20 -15.83
C ILE A 12 21.48 12.94 -14.48
N ALA A 13 22.71 13.43 -14.31
CA ALA A 13 23.44 13.30 -13.05
C ALA A 13 22.77 14.04 -11.88
N ASP A 14 21.95 15.06 -12.16
CA ASP A 14 21.29 15.88 -11.13
C ASP A 14 20.15 15.12 -10.42
N ASP A 15 19.59 14.07 -11.03
CA ASP A 15 18.52 13.21 -10.47
C ASP A 15 19.02 11.78 -10.14
N ALA A 16 20.33 11.54 -10.17
CA ALA A 16 20.94 10.22 -9.97
C ALA A 16 20.98 9.72 -8.50
N GLY A 17 20.14 10.30 -7.63
CA GLY A 17 20.01 9.90 -6.23
C GLY A 17 19.19 8.61 -6.05
N GLU A 18 19.08 8.14 -4.80
CA GLU A 18 18.18 7.02 -4.49
C GLU A 18 16.71 7.48 -4.57
N LEU A 19 15.92 6.82 -5.44
CA LEU A 19 14.50 7.13 -5.67
C LEU A 19 13.58 6.75 -4.48
N GLY A 20 14.07 5.94 -3.55
CA GLY A 20 13.33 5.43 -2.40
C GLY A 20 13.03 3.94 -2.46
N PHE A 21 12.16 3.47 -1.57
CA PHE A 21 11.79 2.06 -1.47
C PHE A 21 10.59 1.74 -2.35
N TYR A 22 10.70 0.66 -3.12
CA TYR A 22 9.60 0.07 -3.86
C TYR A 22 9.43 -1.39 -3.44
N SER A 23 8.17 -1.81 -3.26
CA SER A 23 7.84 -3.22 -3.02
C SER A 23 8.35 -4.10 -4.16
N PRO A 24 9.26 -5.08 -3.93
CA PRO A 24 9.66 -6.01 -4.98
C PRO A 24 8.50 -6.89 -5.45
N HIS A 25 7.63 -7.28 -4.52
CA HIS A 25 6.33 -7.90 -4.76
C HIS A 25 5.38 -7.53 -3.62
N SER A 26 4.09 -7.36 -3.91
CA SER A 26 3.05 -7.24 -2.89
C SER A 26 1.78 -7.90 -3.41
N TRP A 27 1.26 -8.87 -2.64
CA TRP A 27 0.00 -9.55 -2.97
C TRP A 27 -1.21 -8.83 -2.35
N TRP A 28 -1.00 -7.95 -1.38
CA TRP A 28 -2.07 -7.29 -0.61
C TRP A 28 -2.99 -6.32 -1.38
N PRO A 29 -2.59 -5.69 -2.50
CA PRO A 29 -3.51 -4.88 -3.29
C PRO A 29 -4.72 -5.66 -3.80
N LEU A 30 -4.56 -6.97 -4.05
CA LEU A 30 -5.62 -7.85 -4.53
C LEU A 30 -6.76 -8.06 -3.51
N PRO A 31 -6.51 -8.53 -2.27
CA PRO A 31 -7.56 -8.64 -1.25
C PRO A 31 -8.17 -7.29 -0.85
N VAL A 32 -7.41 -6.18 -0.91
CA VAL A 32 -7.96 -4.83 -0.73
C VAL A 32 -8.99 -4.50 -1.82
N ALA A 33 -8.65 -4.71 -3.09
CA ALA A 33 -9.56 -4.45 -4.21
C ALA A 33 -10.82 -5.31 -4.17
N VAL A 34 -10.69 -6.60 -3.84
CA VAL A 34 -11.82 -7.52 -3.67
C VAL A 34 -12.73 -7.07 -2.53
N SER A 35 -12.15 -6.74 -1.37
CA SER A 35 -12.93 -6.31 -0.19
C SER A 35 -13.63 -4.97 -0.44
N ALA A 36 -12.97 -4.02 -1.11
CA ALA A 36 -13.57 -2.73 -1.48
C ALA A 36 -14.72 -2.90 -2.48
N THR A 37 -14.55 -3.77 -3.49
CA THR A 37 -15.60 -4.08 -4.47
C THR A 37 -16.77 -4.78 -3.80
N ALA A 38 -16.51 -5.76 -2.92
CA ALA A 38 -17.53 -6.45 -2.15
C ALA A 38 -18.29 -5.51 -1.21
N MET A 39 -17.62 -4.51 -0.62
CA MET A 39 -18.26 -3.47 0.19
C MET A 39 -19.24 -2.64 -0.65
N GLY A 40 -18.83 -2.22 -1.85
CA GLY A 40 -19.68 -1.50 -2.79
C GLY A 40 -20.89 -2.32 -3.25
N LEU A 41 -20.68 -3.58 -3.63
CA LEU A 41 -21.76 -4.51 -3.98
C LEU A 41 -22.68 -4.81 -2.79
N GLY A 42 -22.12 -4.85 -1.57
CA GLY A 42 -22.88 -5.06 -0.34
C GLY A 42 -23.91 -3.98 -0.08
N LEU A 43 -23.64 -2.72 -0.46
CA LEU A 43 -24.63 -1.66 -0.34
C LEU A 43 -25.89 -1.93 -1.17
N ILE A 44 -25.77 -2.70 -2.27
CA ILE A 44 -26.87 -3.07 -3.16
C ILE A 44 -27.55 -4.36 -2.68
N ILE A 45 -26.77 -5.36 -2.26
CA ILE A 45 -27.27 -6.69 -1.89
C ILE A 45 -27.89 -6.70 -0.48
N GLY A 46 -27.28 -6.01 0.48
CA GLY A 46 -27.78 -5.92 1.85
C GLY A 46 -26.72 -5.50 2.87
N TRP A 47 -27.16 -4.78 3.90
CA TRP A 47 -26.29 -4.17 4.92
C TRP A 47 -25.38 -5.15 5.66
N TRP A 48 -25.78 -6.41 5.82
CA TRP A 48 -24.97 -7.44 6.45
C TRP A 48 -23.72 -7.79 5.63
N LEU A 49 -23.81 -7.80 4.30
CA LEU A 49 -22.66 -8.06 3.41
C LEU A 49 -21.66 -6.91 3.50
N THR A 50 -22.14 -5.68 3.59
CA THR A 50 -21.30 -4.49 3.80
C THR A 50 -20.49 -4.60 5.08
N LEU A 51 -21.07 -5.04 6.20
CA LEU A 51 -20.33 -5.21 7.46
C LEU A 51 -19.22 -6.24 7.35
N ILE A 52 -19.48 -7.38 6.69
CA ILE A 52 -18.46 -8.41 6.46
C ILE A 52 -17.33 -7.87 5.57
N ALA A 53 -17.69 -7.18 4.48
CA ALA A 53 -16.73 -6.61 3.56
C ALA A 53 -15.88 -5.50 4.19
N VAL A 54 -16.45 -4.67 5.07
CA VAL A 54 -15.72 -3.68 5.86
C VAL A 54 -14.70 -4.37 6.78
N GLY A 55 -15.10 -5.44 7.47
CA GLY A 55 -14.18 -6.22 8.29
C GLY A 55 -13.00 -6.79 7.49
N ALA A 56 -13.29 -7.40 6.33
CA ALA A 56 -12.28 -7.92 5.42
C ALA A 56 -11.36 -6.82 4.85
N LEU A 57 -11.92 -5.65 4.53
CA LEU A 57 -11.17 -4.50 4.03
C LEU A 57 -10.18 -3.98 5.09
N ILE A 58 -10.62 -3.86 6.36
CA ILE A 58 -9.75 -3.44 7.46
C ILE A 58 -8.57 -4.40 7.63
N ILE A 59 -8.82 -5.72 7.64
CA ILE A 59 -7.76 -6.73 7.78
C ILE A 59 -6.79 -6.65 6.60
N SER A 60 -7.31 -6.48 5.38
CA SER A 60 -6.48 -6.38 4.17
C SER A 60 -5.60 -5.13 4.18
N ILE A 61 -6.13 -3.98 4.63
CA ILE A 61 -5.36 -2.74 4.77
C ILE A 61 -4.26 -2.90 5.83
N ILE A 62 -4.59 -3.47 6.99
CA ILE A 62 -3.59 -3.72 8.04
C ILE A 62 -2.46 -4.58 7.48
N GLY A 63 -2.78 -5.70 6.84
CA GLY A 63 -1.79 -6.57 6.21
C GLY A 63 -0.92 -5.86 5.18
N MET A 64 -1.53 -5.04 4.31
CA MET A 64 -0.81 -4.24 3.31
C MET A 64 0.16 -3.25 3.94
N VAL A 65 -0.27 -2.55 4.99
CA VAL A 65 0.54 -1.52 5.66
C VAL A 65 1.69 -2.16 6.45
N THR A 66 1.45 -3.30 7.09
CA THR A 66 2.47 -3.98 7.92
C THR A 66 3.38 -4.92 7.14
N GLU A 67 3.21 -5.08 5.82
CA GLU A 67 3.93 -6.07 5.00
C GLU A 67 5.47 -5.96 5.14
N TYR A 68 5.99 -4.75 5.29
CA TYR A 68 7.43 -4.50 5.39
C TYR A 68 7.90 -4.20 6.82
N GLU A 69 7.00 -4.23 7.79
CA GLU A 69 7.32 -4.03 9.21
C GLU A 69 7.86 -5.33 9.81
N LYS A 70 9.11 -5.32 10.29
CA LYS A 70 9.74 -6.47 10.95
C LYS A 70 9.68 -6.29 12.48
N PRO A 71 9.27 -7.30 13.25
CA PRO A 71 9.40 -7.24 14.70
C PRO A 71 10.89 -7.22 15.09
N VAL A 72 11.25 -6.41 16.09
CA VAL A 72 12.60 -6.40 16.67
C VAL A 72 12.86 -7.77 17.29
N SER A 73 13.72 -8.56 16.65
CA SER A 73 14.26 -9.79 17.23
C SER A 73 15.41 -9.40 18.17
N ILE A 74 15.13 -9.30 19.47
CA ILE A 74 16.20 -9.18 20.47
C ILE A 74 16.89 -10.55 20.54
N PRO A 75 18.20 -10.65 20.22
CA PRO A 75 18.93 -11.89 20.43
C PRO A 75 19.14 -12.08 21.93
N THR A 76 18.52 -13.10 22.50
CA THR A 76 18.89 -13.60 23.83
C THR A 76 20.14 -14.45 23.67
N HIS A 77 21.18 -14.11 24.43
CA HIS A 77 22.49 -14.80 24.49
C HIS A 77 22.37 -16.33 24.59
#